data_AF-A0A139SQQ2-F1
#
_entry.id   AF-A0A139SQQ2-F1
#
_cell.length_a   1.000
_cell.length_b   1.000
_cell.length_c   1.000
_cell.angle_alpha   90.00
_cell.angle_beta   90.00
_cell.angle_gamma   90.00
#
_symmetry.space_group_name_H-M   'P 1'
#
loop_
_entity.id
_entity.type
_entity.pdbx_description
1 polymer ?
#
loop_
_entity_poly.entity_id
_entity_poly.type
_entity_poly.pdbx_seq_one_letter_code
_entity_poly.pdbx_strand_id
1 'polypeptide(L)'
;MLKEELEEDADDFFGEVIISGAQLTLKDGGRLTNAKRFLIKNGGTLFLDNSEAAHSNRLKSTAAVDLYAGTLAFDPGGSGSLTQELGHLTLLGGANQIDLHLGSASGSKFLAEAVSRAANAQTADPFLGRVWPTSTLNIRYIDPPNGSAPTNVDLEVPAGGASAGLIYAISGLSILPWATITHGSQVDWVQWEEGVSSVFKPLTTYYTGSPADWHGQHNVLIDASTAELIFDDPLSGFTQITSLKLANGGALVFGGTSDWNYLTLLSGGLLSTGSAGNQISGRGTISAGNDSPDTFYLHIHANLLVNGSIDLFSGSAPMIKTGEGTLRLTGDVWMQGGSLVINQGTVAFEQGYAMEFRTVSVGDGTGTDVLELPANHSNPITHLDAWWDPENKPTIFLHGTTHSMTPDSGEVDAAILRFGGGTIQHANLLHVEGRGTLDFAGDPDHAPNMFYLEEFTLADFDTTLLFIRHWEDGRDVLLVSHSQENIARINEEFLARIRFEGYTPDEGGATAQWVSWGDGTYWEIRPFPEPANYGALLGALGLGLFAWRRWKRGERAQHT
;
A
#
# COMPACT_ATOMS: atom_id res chain seq x y z
N MET A 1 24.21 -11.20 -35.97
CA MET A 1 23.56 -12.51 -36.16
C MET A 1 24.13 -13.44 -35.11
N LEU A 2 23.52 -13.42 -33.92
CA LEU A 2 23.74 -14.37 -32.83
C LEU A 2 22.32 -14.66 -32.34
N LYS A 3 21.70 -15.62 -33.00
CA LYS A 3 20.44 -16.23 -32.64
C LYS A 3 20.86 -17.49 -31.89
N GLU A 4 21.16 -17.33 -30.61
CA GLU A 4 21.26 -18.50 -29.72
C GLU A 4 19.82 -18.89 -29.42
N GLU A 5 19.37 -19.92 -30.13
CA GLU A 5 18.12 -20.61 -29.87
C GLU A 5 18.27 -21.33 -28.52
N LEU A 6 17.59 -20.81 -27.49
CA LEU A 6 17.16 -21.59 -26.33
C LEU A 6 16.12 -22.61 -26.83
N GLU A 7 16.55 -23.64 -27.54
CA GLU A 7 15.70 -24.71 -28.08
C GLU A 7 15.82 -26.06 -27.35
N GLU A 8 16.58 -26.15 -26.24
CA GLU A 8 16.60 -27.37 -25.40
C GLU A 8 15.87 -27.13 -24.07
N ASP A 9 14.68 -27.75 -23.99
CA ASP A 9 13.92 -28.17 -22.82
C ASP A 9 13.73 -27.15 -21.66
N ALA A 10 12.92 -26.11 -21.90
CA ALA A 10 12.31 -25.35 -20.80
C ALA A 10 11.51 -26.24 -19.82
N ASP A 11 11.04 -27.40 -20.30
CA ASP A 11 10.43 -28.43 -19.46
C ASP A 11 11.43 -29.05 -18.46
N ASP A 12 12.74 -28.95 -18.63
CA ASP A 12 13.75 -29.50 -17.70
C ASP A 12 14.14 -28.54 -16.55
N PHE A 13 13.50 -27.38 -16.43
CA PHE A 13 13.76 -26.50 -15.29
C PHE A 13 13.19 -27.07 -13.98
N PHE A 14 14.09 -27.38 -13.04
CA PHE A 14 13.75 -27.78 -11.66
C PHE A 14 14.15 -26.67 -10.69
N GLY A 15 13.18 -26.01 -10.07
CA GLY A 15 13.49 -24.98 -9.08
C GLY A 15 12.32 -24.10 -8.67
N GLU A 16 12.68 -23.03 -7.98
CA GLU A 16 11.83 -21.88 -7.70
C GLU A 16 12.04 -20.83 -8.80
N VAL A 17 10.94 -20.29 -9.31
CA VAL A 17 10.95 -19.15 -10.25
C VAL A 17 10.56 -17.91 -9.47
N ILE A 18 11.44 -16.91 -9.43
CA ILE A 18 11.16 -15.63 -8.78
C ILE A 18 10.91 -14.58 -9.86
N ILE A 19 9.75 -13.95 -9.82
CA ILE A 19 9.33 -12.89 -10.74
C ILE A 19 9.13 -11.63 -9.91
N SER A 20 9.98 -10.62 -10.12
CA SER A 20 9.98 -9.37 -9.36
C SER A 20 10.00 -8.19 -10.31
N GLY A 21 9.02 -7.28 -10.20
CA GLY A 21 8.93 -6.04 -11.00
C GLY A 21 8.91 -6.23 -12.52
N ALA A 22 8.68 -7.46 -13.00
CA ALA A 22 8.73 -7.82 -14.40
C ALA A 22 7.63 -8.83 -14.74
N GLN A 23 7.34 -9.01 -16.04
CA GLN A 23 6.39 -10.00 -16.50
C GLN A 23 7.09 -11.20 -17.15
N LEU A 24 6.76 -12.41 -16.70
CA LEU A 24 7.04 -13.66 -17.39
C LEU A 24 5.76 -14.15 -18.09
N THR A 25 5.82 -14.35 -19.40
CA THR A 25 4.68 -14.87 -20.18
C THR A 25 5.00 -16.25 -20.70
N LEU A 26 4.15 -17.24 -20.38
CA LEU A 26 4.16 -18.58 -20.94
C LEU A 26 3.13 -18.64 -22.07
N LYS A 27 3.59 -18.55 -23.31
CA LYS A 27 2.78 -18.49 -24.53
C LYS A 27 3.20 -19.58 -25.52
N ASP A 28 2.35 -19.92 -26.48
CA ASP A 28 2.59 -20.96 -27.49
C ASP A 28 2.99 -22.26 -26.78
N GLY A 29 4.12 -22.88 -27.14
CA GLY A 29 4.66 -24.06 -26.48
C GLY A 29 5.33 -23.82 -25.12
N GLY A 30 5.42 -22.56 -24.65
CA GLY A 30 6.08 -22.20 -23.40
C GLY A 30 5.41 -22.80 -22.17
N ARG A 31 6.17 -23.59 -21.41
CA ARG A 31 5.71 -24.30 -20.22
C ARG A 31 6.84 -24.41 -19.20
N LEU A 32 6.48 -24.51 -17.92
CA LEU A 32 7.41 -24.74 -16.81
C LEU A 32 6.86 -25.87 -15.93
N THR A 33 6.67 -27.05 -16.53
CA THR A 33 5.99 -28.19 -15.89
C THR A 33 6.80 -28.87 -14.78
N ASN A 34 8.11 -28.61 -14.67
CA ASN A 34 8.96 -29.14 -13.60
C ASN A 34 9.32 -28.12 -12.51
N ALA A 35 8.91 -26.86 -12.67
CA ALA A 35 9.02 -25.85 -11.62
C ALA A 35 8.17 -26.25 -10.40
N LYS A 36 8.74 -26.13 -9.21
CA LYS A 36 8.06 -26.51 -7.96
C LYS A 36 7.27 -25.37 -7.35
N ARG A 37 7.78 -24.15 -7.51
CA ARG A 37 7.26 -22.95 -6.86
C ARG A 37 7.47 -21.72 -7.74
N PHE A 38 6.50 -20.83 -7.72
CA PHE A 38 6.57 -19.50 -8.31
C PHE A 38 6.39 -18.47 -7.20
N LEU A 39 7.37 -17.59 -7.01
CA LEU A 39 7.26 -16.42 -6.15
C LEU A 39 7.10 -15.20 -7.03
N ILE A 40 5.91 -14.59 -7.01
CA ILE A 40 5.57 -13.42 -7.80
C ILE A 40 5.46 -12.25 -6.85
N LYS A 41 6.37 -11.28 -6.93
CA LYS A 41 6.48 -10.20 -5.95
C LYS A 41 6.76 -8.83 -6.53
N ASN A 42 6.56 -7.78 -5.74
CA ASN A 42 6.98 -6.40 -6.03
C ASN A 42 6.51 -5.95 -7.43
N GLY A 43 5.24 -6.16 -7.76
CA GLY A 43 4.64 -5.83 -9.05
C GLY A 43 4.96 -6.81 -10.19
N GLY A 44 5.60 -7.95 -9.89
CA GLY A 44 5.84 -9.00 -10.87
C GLY A 44 4.56 -9.65 -11.38
N THR A 45 4.61 -10.19 -12.61
CA THR A 45 3.47 -10.84 -13.26
C THR A 45 3.87 -12.19 -13.86
N LEU A 46 3.13 -13.25 -13.55
CA LEU A 46 3.16 -14.50 -14.31
C LEU A 46 1.92 -14.60 -15.19
N PHE A 47 2.09 -14.62 -16.50
CA PHE A 47 0.99 -14.70 -17.45
C PHE A 47 0.97 -16.05 -18.17
N LEU A 48 -0.10 -16.82 -17.96
CA LEU A 48 -0.39 -18.10 -18.62
C LEU A 48 -1.29 -17.85 -19.84
N ASP A 49 -0.69 -17.66 -21.01
CA ASP A 49 -1.39 -17.18 -22.21
C ASP A 49 -1.72 -18.34 -23.17
N ASN A 50 -2.98 -18.77 -23.22
CA ASN A 50 -3.45 -19.80 -24.17
C ASN A 50 -4.16 -19.24 -25.41
N SER A 51 -3.99 -17.95 -25.71
CA SER A 51 -4.66 -17.29 -26.84
C SER A 51 -4.34 -17.90 -28.21
N GLU A 52 -3.10 -18.36 -28.41
CA GLU A 52 -2.64 -18.97 -29.67
C GLU A 52 -2.63 -20.51 -29.64
N ALA A 53 -2.32 -21.10 -28.48
CA ALA A 53 -2.29 -22.56 -28.29
C ALA A 53 -2.78 -22.94 -26.89
N ALA A 54 -3.71 -23.90 -26.82
CA ALA A 54 -4.29 -24.36 -25.57
C ALA A 54 -3.41 -25.41 -24.86
N HIS A 55 -2.98 -25.10 -23.64
CA HIS A 55 -2.19 -25.96 -22.77
C HIS A 55 -2.79 -26.01 -21.36
N SER A 56 -3.27 -27.18 -20.94
CA SER A 56 -3.91 -27.38 -19.62
C SER A 56 -2.92 -27.50 -18.45
N ASN A 57 -1.63 -27.35 -18.73
CA ASN A 57 -0.53 -27.52 -17.80
C ASN A 57 0.65 -26.62 -18.23
N ARG A 58 0.41 -25.32 -18.43
CA ARG A 58 1.53 -24.37 -18.53
C ARG A 58 2.38 -24.42 -17.26
N LEU A 59 1.70 -24.63 -16.13
CA LEU A 59 2.28 -25.00 -14.85
C LEU A 59 1.86 -26.43 -14.48
N LYS A 60 2.65 -27.08 -13.61
CA LYS A 60 2.29 -28.38 -13.05
C LYS A 60 1.11 -28.28 -12.09
N SER A 61 0.29 -29.34 -12.11
CA SER A 61 -0.56 -29.85 -11.02
C SER A 61 -0.32 -29.29 -9.63
N THR A 62 0.92 -29.48 -9.20
CA THR A 62 1.39 -29.35 -7.83
C THR A 62 2.29 -28.14 -7.64
N ALA A 63 2.40 -27.25 -8.65
CA ALA A 63 3.24 -26.07 -8.54
C ALA A 63 2.61 -25.10 -7.54
N ALA A 64 3.36 -24.76 -6.49
CA ALA A 64 2.95 -23.71 -5.56
C ALA A 64 3.12 -22.33 -6.22
N VAL A 65 2.19 -21.43 -5.99
CA VAL A 65 2.25 -20.05 -6.44
C VAL A 65 2.09 -19.15 -5.24
N ASP A 66 3.08 -18.32 -4.97
CA ASP A 66 3.07 -17.37 -3.88
C ASP A 66 3.08 -15.95 -4.42
N LEU A 67 2.13 -15.14 -3.96
CA LEU A 67 1.97 -13.74 -4.36
C LEU A 67 2.34 -12.83 -3.19
N TYR A 68 3.20 -11.85 -3.46
CA TYR A 68 3.55 -10.77 -2.54
C TYR A 68 3.50 -9.44 -3.29
N ALA A 69 2.32 -8.80 -3.34
CA ALA A 69 2.07 -7.71 -4.29
C ALA A 69 2.34 -8.12 -5.75
N GLY A 70 1.91 -9.34 -6.12
CA GLY A 70 2.14 -9.94 -7.43
C GLY A 70 0.86 -10.19 -8.23
N THR A 71 1.00 -10.36 -9.54
CA THR A 71 -0.09 -10.68 -10.46
C THR A 71 0.05 -12.08 -11.07
N LEU A 72 -1.00 -12.88 -10.98
CA LEU A 72 -1.15 -14.14 -11.71
C LEU A 72 -2.24 -13.98 -12.78
N ALA A 73 -1.85 -14.00 -14.05
CA ALA A 73 -2.78 -13.86 -15.16
C ALA A 73 -2.99 -15.19 -15.89
N PHE A 74 -4.23 -15.47 -16.28
CA PHE A 74 -4.61 -16.65 -17.04
C PHE A 74 -5.56 -16.25 -18.18
N ASP A 75 -5.14 -16.58 -19.41
CA ASP A 75 -5.99 -16.54 -20.59
C ASP A 75 -6.23 -17.97 -21.07
N PRO A 76 -7.48 -18.48 -21.05
CA PRO A 76 -7.81 -19.82 -21.53
C PRO A 76 -7.81 -19.93 -23.06
N GLY A 77 -7.76 -18.81 -23.78
CA GLY A 77 -7.87 -18.75 -25.23
C GLY A 77 -9.29 -18.99 -25.76
N GLY A 78 -9.39 -19.14 -27.09
CA GLY A 78 -10.66 -19.31 -27.80
C GLY A 78 -11.06 -20.76 -28.11
N SER A 79 -10.24 -21.75 -27.78
CA SER A 79 -10.40 -23.14 -28.24
C SER A 79 -10.80 -24.11 -27.12
N GLY A 80 -12.11 -24.34 -26.97
CA GLY A 80 -12.65 -25.37 -26.06
C GLY A 80 -12.50 -25.07 -24.56
N SER A 81 -13.00 -25.98 -23.72
CA SER A 81 -12.86 -25.87 -22.27
C SER A 81 -11.43 -26.18 -21.83
N LEU A 82 -10.76 -25.23 -21.18
CA LEU A 82 -9.40 -25.40 -20.66
C LEU A 82 -9.39 -25.35 -19.14
N THR A 83 -8.85 -26.37 -18.50
CA THR A 83 -8.56 -26.35 -17.07
C THR A 83 -7.07 -26.16 -16.86
N GLN A 84 -6.67 -25.13 -16.13
CA GLN A 84 -5.34 -25.03 -15.54
C GLN A 84 -5.47 -25.31 -14.05
N GLU A 85 -4.77 -26.34 -13.59
CA GLU A 85 -4.69 -26.70 -12.17
C GLU A 85 -3.38 -26.19 -11.57
N LEU A 86 -3.44 -25.68 -10.35
CA LEU A 86 -2.32 -25.22 -9.55
C LEU A 86 -2.30 -25.99 -8.23
N GLY A 87 -1.13 -26.03 -7.59
CA GLY A 87 -1.03 -26.45 -6.21
C GLY A 87 -1.58 -25.36 -5.27
N HIS A 88 -0.86 -25.09 -4.20
CA HIS A 88 -1.22 -24.04 -3.26
C HIS A 88 -0.99 -22.65 -3.84
N LEU A 89 -2.00 -21.78 -3.75
CA LEU A 89 -1.91 -20.36 -3.96
C LEU A 89 -1.80 -19.63 -2.61
N THR A 90 -0.62 -19.09 -2.28
CA THR A 90 -0.40 -18.38 -1.01
C THR A 90 -0.27 -16.88 -1.23
N LEU A 91 -1.07 -16.09 -0.50
CA LEU A 91 -0.94 -14.64 -0.48
C LEU A 91 -0.07 -14.24 0.72
N LEU A 92 1.20 -13.92 0.45
CA LEU A 92 2.22 -13.63 1.45
C LEU A 92 2.09 -12.23 2.04
N GLY A 93 1.65 -11.24 1.24
CA GLY A 93 1.54 -9.83 1.64
C GLY A 93 1.10 -8.95 0.46
N GLY A 94 0.88 -7.66 0.71
CA GLY A 94 0.60 -6.67 -0.34
C GLY A 94 -0.76 -6.79 -1.03
N ALA A 95 -0.96 -5.98 -2.07
CA ALA A 95 -2.11 -6.04 -2.95
C ALA A 95 -1.86 -6.99 -4.12
N ASN A 96 -2.44 -8.18 -4.04
CA ASN A 96 -2.25 -9.23 -5.04
C ASN A 96 -3.38 -9.19 -6.06
N GLN A 97 -3.09 -9.71 -7.26
CA GLN A 97 -4.04 -9.71 -8.35
C GLN A 97 -4.09 -11.07 -9.05
N ILE A 98 -5.30 -11.47 -9.44
CA ILE A 98 -5.52 -12.58 -10.36
C ILE A 98 -6.30 -12.05 -11.55
N ASP A 99 -5.69 -12.10 -12.73
CA ASP A 99 -6.34 -11.67 -13.98
C ASP A 99 -6.89 -12.89 -14.70
N LEU A 100 -8.21 -12.95 -14.81
CA LEU A 100 -8.92 -14.00 -15.51
C LEU A 100 -9.46 -13.42 -16.81
N HIS A 101 -8.77 -13.71 -17.91
CA HIS A 101 -9.24 -13.29 -19.22
C HIS A 101 -10.41 -14.17 -19.63
N LEU A 102 -11.51 -13.54 -19.99
CA LEU A 102 -12.73 -14.22 -20.34
C LEU A 102 -12.64 -14.70 -21.78
N GLY A 103 -12.55 -16.01 -21.97
CA GLY A 103 -12.53 -16.64 -23.28
C GLY A 103 -13.91 -16.70 -23.93
N SER A 104 -13.93 -17.05 -25.23
CA SER A 104 -15.16 -17.34 -25.99
C SER A 104 -15.66 -18.77 -25.84
N ALA A 105 -14.89 -19.64 -25.17
CA ALA A 105 -15.18 -21.05 -24.99
C ALA A 105 -15.71 -21.34 -23.57
N SER A 106 -16.88 -21.98 -23.49
CA SER A 106 -17.54 -22.33 -22.24
C SER A 106 -16.77 -23.39 -21.43
N GLY A 107 -16.67 -23.19 -20.12
CA GLY A 107 -16.26 -24.23 -19.17
C GLY A 107 -14.76 -24.28 -18.86
N SER A 108 -14.00 -23.23 -19.19
CA SER A 108 -12.62 -23.09 -18.73
C SER A 108 -12.56 -22.83 -17.22
N LYS A 109 -11.58 -23.42 -16.54
CA LYS A 109 -11.44 -23.40 -15.09
C LYS A 109 -10.02 -23.03 -14.68
N PHE A 110 -9.92 -22.20 -13.66
CA PHE A 110 -8.65 -21.94 -12.98
C PHE A 110 -8.74 -22.52 -11.57
N LEU A 111 -8.17 -23.71 -11.38
CA LEU A 111 -8.33 -24.48 -10.15
C LEU A 111 -7.06 -24.39 -9.32
N ALA A 112 -7.16 -23.90 -8.09
CA ALA A 112 -6.10 -24.01 -7.11
C ALA A 112 -6.43 -25.12 -6.11
N GLU A 113 -5.45 -25.96 -5.77
CA GLU A 113 -5.61 -26.98 -4.71
C GLU A 113 -6.07 -26.35 -3.40
N ALA A 114 -5.48 -25.20 -3.07
CA ALA A 114 -5.80 -24.39 -1.92
C ALA A 114 -5.49 -22.93 -2.20
N VAL A 115 -6.24 -22.02 -1.59
CA VAL A 115 -5.81 -20.62 -1.42
C VAL A 115 -5.40 -20.47 0.05
N SER A 116 -4.46 -19.59 0.39
CA SER A 116 -4.15 -19.29 1.79
C SER A 116 -3.56 -17.89 1.92
N ARG A 117 -3.58 -17.35 3.14
CA ARG A 117 -2.92 -16.09 3.48
C ARG A 117 -1.88 -16.36 4.55
N ALA A 118 -0.65 -15.88 4.32
CA ALA A 118 0.40 -16.00 5.31
C ALA A 118 0.23 -14.93 6.39
N ALA A 119 0.52 -15.29 7.64
CA ALA A 119 0.61 -14.32 8.73
C ALA A 119 1.86 -13.43 8.52
N ASN A 120 1.74 -12.14 8.79
CA ASN A 120 2.85 -11.19 8.67
C ASN A 120 3.36 -10.78 10.06
N ALA A 121 4.59 -11.19 10.38
CA ALA A 121 5.24 -10.93 11.67
C ALA A 121 5.30 -9.44 12.05
N GLN A 122 5.29 -8.51 11.10
CA GLN A 122 5.27 -7.06 11.36
C GLN A 122 3.97 -6.58 12.02
N THR A 123 2.91 -7.39 11.95
CA THR A 123 1.64 -7.11 12.62
C THR A 123 1.50 -7.81 13.97
N ALA A 124 2.55 -8.48 14.47
CA ALA A 124 2.44 -9.24 15.71
C ALA A 124 1.98 -8.37 16.89
N ASP A 125 0.91 -8.77 17.56
CA ASP A 125 0.49 -8.18 18.84
C ASP A 125 1.30 -8.83 19.97
N PRO A 126 2.14 -8.06 20.67
CA PRO A 126 2.98 -8.60 21.74
C PRO A 126 2.18 -9.07 22.96
N PHE A 127 0.95 -8.58 23.15
CA PHE A 127 0.08 -8.94 24.26
C PHE A 127 -0.75 -10.19 23.96
N LEU A 128 -1.27 -10.30 22.74
CA LEU A 128 -2.08 -11.44 22.32
C LEU A 128 -1.27 -12.58 21.69
N GLY A 129 -0.01 -12.34 21.33
CA GLY A 129 0.83 -13.29 20.59
C GLY A 129 0.26 -13.64 19.21
N ARG A 130 -0.65 -12.80 18.68
CA ARG A 130 -1.37 -13.02 17.42
C ARG A 130 -0.65 -12.29 16.30
N VAL A 131 -0.63 -12.92 15.12
CA VAL A 131 -0.02 -12.36 13.91
C VAL A 131 -1.09 -12.36 12.82
N TRP A 132 -1.30 -11.22 12.16
CA TRP A 132 -2.34 -11.06 11.16
C TRP A 132 -1.76 -11.08 9.73
N PRO A 133 -2.53 -11.58 8.75
CA PRO A 133 -2.18 -11.44 7.34
C PRO A 133 -2.40 -10.00 6.87
N THR A 134 -1.47 -9.47 6.06
CA THR A 134 -1.60 -8.13 5.44
C THR A 134 -1.98 -8.17 3.97
N SER A 135 -2.06 -9.36 3.38
CA SER A 135 -2.37 -9.54 1.97
C SER A 135 -3.82 -9.22 1.65
N THR A 136 -4.05 -8.60 0.50
CA THR A 136 -5.37 -8.44 -0.15
C THR A 136 -5.34 -9.07 -1.53
N LEU A 137 -6.52 -9.33 -2.10
CA LEU A 137 -6.66 -9.93 -3.42
C LEU A 137 -7.71 -9.19 -4.25
N ASN A 138 -7.36 -8.79 -5.47
CA ASN A 138 -8.33 -8.39 -6.49
C ASN A 138 -8.36 -9.42 -7.62
N ILE A 139 -9.52 -10.01 -7.88
CA ILE A 139 -9.74 -10.89 -9.04
C ILE A 139 -10.33 -10.03 -10.14
N ARG A 140 -9.61 -9.85 -11.25
CA ARG A 140 -10.08 -9.04 -12.37
C ARG A 140 -10.55 -9.92 -13.51
N TYR A 141 -11.80 -9.73 -13.90
CA TYR A 141 -12.32 -10.29 -15.13
C TYR A 141 -11.99 -9.35 -16.29
N ILE A 142 -11.21 -9.85 -17.24
CA ILE A 142 -10.74 -9.09 -18.40
C ILE A 142 -11.55 -9.56 -19.62
N ASP A 143 -12.41 -8.69 -20.15
CA ASP A 143 -13.22 -9.00 -21.32
C ASP A 143 -12.36 -9.29 -22.57
N PRO A 144 -12.81 -10.20 -23.46
CA PRO A 144 -12.10 -10.44 -24.70
C PRO A 144 -12.17 -9.18 -25.59
N PRO A 145 -11.11 -8.87 -26.36
CA PRO A 145 -11.08 -7.68 -27.23
C PRO A 145 -12.23 -7.59 -28.23
N ASN A 146 -12.84 -8.73 -28.57
CA ASN A 146 -13.84 -8.86 -29.63
C ASN A 146 -15.30 -8.90 -29.13
N GLY A 147 -15.56 -8.65 -27.84
CA GLY A 147 -16.91 -8.42 -27.31
C GLY A 147 -17.90 -9.60 -27.40
N SER A 148 -17.41 -10.84 -27.58
CA SER A 148 -18.24 -12.04 -27.45
C SER A 148 -18.70 -12.19 -26.00
N ALA A 149 -19.95 -12.62 -25.79
CA ALA A 149 -20.50 -12.87 -24.45
C ALA A 149 -19.54 -13.77 -23.65
N PRO A 150 -18.93 -13.25 -22.58
CA PRO A 150 -17.88 -13.98 -21.89
C PRO A 150 -18.46 -15.23 -21.23
N THR A 151 -17.71 -16.31 -21.30
CA THR A 151 -17.95 -17.48 -20.45
C THR A 151 -17.02 -17.41 -19.26
N ASN A 152 -17.59 -17.53 -18.06
CA ASN A 152 -16.88 -17.36 -16.79
C ASN A 152 -15.69 -18.30 -16.70
N VAL A 153 -14.50 -17.72 -16.52
CA VAL A 153 -13.37 -18.39 -15.89
C VAL A 153 -13.49 -18.03 -14.41
N ASP A 154 -13.73 -19.02 -13.57
CA ASP A 154 -13.78 -18.81 -12.13
C ASP A 154 -12.51 -19.36 -11.48
N LEU A 155 -12.07 -18.69 -10.40
CA LEU A 155 -11.15 -19.28 -9.46
C LEU A 155 -11.93 -20.27 -8.59
N GLU A 156 -11.57 -21.55 -8.71
CA GLU A 156 -12.17 -22.63 -7.94
C GLU A 156 -11.17 -23.23 -6.95
N VAL A 157 -11.69 -23.67 -5.79
CA VAL A 157 -10.93 -24.42 -4.78
C VAL A 157 -11.72 -25.69 -4.43
N PRO A 158 -11.12 -26.90 -4.45
CA PRO A 158 -11.80 -28.13 -4.03
C PRO A 158 -12.34 -28.05 -2.60
N ALA A 159 -13.43 -28.77 -2.30
CA ALA A 159 -13.96 -28.89 -0.94
C ALA A 159 -12.86 -29.38 0.04
N GLY A 160 -12.61 -28.61 1.11
CA GLY A 160 -11.55 -28.88 2.09
C GLY A 160 -10.16 -28.32 1.72
N GLY A 161 -9.96 -27.87 0.48
CA GLY A 161 -8.76 -27.14 0.05
C GLY A 161 -8.71 -25.70 0.56
N ALA A 162 -9.86 -25.15 0.95
CA ALA A 162 -9.89 -23.93 1.73
C ALA A 162 -9.45 -24.21 3.16
N SER A 163 -8.16 -24.05 3.46
CA SER A 163 -7.63 -24.25 4.80
C SER A 163 -8.35 -23.36 5.83
N ALA A 164 -8.41 -23.80 7.09
CA ALA A 164 -9.10 -23.15 8.20
C ALA A 164 -8.71 -21.67 8.48
N GLY A 165 -7.69 -21.13 7.80
CA GLY A 165 -7.28 -19.73 7.84
C GLY A 165 -7.91 -18.83 6.76
N LEU A 166 -8.51 -19.38 5.71
CA LEU A 166 -9.23 -18.63 4.67
C LEU A 166 -10.67 -18.29 5.05
N ILE A 167 -11.32 -19.26 5.67
CA ILE A 167 -12.76 -19.30 5.94
C ILE A 167 -12.94 -19.25 7.46
N TYR A 168 -12.44 -18.18 8.07
CA TYR A 168 -13.25 -17.57 9.11
C TYR A 168 -14.25 -16.66 8.38
N ALA A 169 -15.20 -17.23 7.60
CA ALA A 169 -16.50 -16.57 7.69
C ALA A 169 -16.96 -16.93 9.07
N ILE A 170 -17.05 -15.90 9.88
CA ILE A 170 -18.06 -15.82 10.91
C ILE A 170 -19.34 -16.34 10.24
N SER A 171 -19.84 -17.47 10.73
CA SER A 171 -20.92 -18.22 10.07
C SER A 171 -22.04 -17.25 9.68
N GLY A 172 -22.30 -17.09 8.38
CA GLY A 172 -23.35 -16.21 7.86
C GLY A 172 -22.91 -14.88 7.22
N LEU A 173 -21.62 -14.54 7.13
CA LEU A 173 -21.20 -13.26 6.53
C LEU A 173 -21.06 -13.25 4.99
N SER A 174 -21.21 -14.38 4.30
CA SER A 174 -21.28 -14.49 2.82
C SER A 174 -20.18 -13.81 1.98
N ILE A 175 -19.14 -13.20 2.56
CA ILE A 175 -18.07 -12.50 1.84
C ILE A 175 -16.67 -12.80 2.40
N LEU A 176 -15.66 -12.51 1.58
CA LEU A 176 -14.25 -12.43 1.96
C LEU A 176 -13.83 -10.95 2.04
N PRO A 177 -13.72 -10.34 3.24
CA PRO A 177 -13.46 -8.90 3.39
C PRO A 177 -12.05 -8.48 2.92
N TRP A 178 -11.15 -9.44 2.70
CA TRP A 178 -9.81 -9.20 2.19
C TRP A 178 -9.72 -9.31 0.66
N ALA A 179 -10.83 -9.60 -0.04
CA ALA A 179 -10.86 -9.79 -1.48
C ALA A 179 -12.01 -9.07 -2.21
N THR A 180 -11.70 -8.57 -3.40
CA THR A 180 -12.66 -7.98 -4.35
C THR A 180 -12.64 -8.69 -5.70
N ILE A 181 -13.73 -8.57 -6.45
CA ILE A 181 -13.80 -8.89 -7.87
C ILE A 181 -14.06 -7.61 -8.65
N THR A 182 -13.28 -7.40 -9.71
CA THR A 182 -13.44 -6.28 -10.64
C THR A 182 -13.87 -6.80 -12.01
N HIS A 183 -14.90 -6.20 -12.60
CA HIS A 183 -15.29 -6.43 -13.99
C HIS A 183 -15.64 -5.09 -14.65
N GLY A 184 -14.81 -4.67 -15.61
CA GLY A 184 -14.89 -3.32 -16.16
C GLY A 184 -14.73 -2.28 -15.05
N SER A 185 -15.72 -1.39 -14.89
CA SER A 185 -15.74 -0.38 -13.83
C SER A 185 -16.43 -0.83 -12.53
N GLN A 186 -16.98 -2.04 -12.50
CA GLN A 186 -17.64 -2.58 -11.32
C GLN A 186 -16.61 -3.26 -10.43
N VAL A 187 -16.69 -2.98 -9.12
CA VAL A 187 -15.90 -3.63 -8.09
C VAL A 187 -16.83 -4.05 -6.97
N ASP A 188 -16.76 -5.32 -6.59
CA ASP A 188 -17.63 -5.95 -5.60
C ASP A 188 -16.82 -6.84 -4.65
N TRP A 189 -17.39 -7.12 -3.48
CA TRP A 189 -16.81 -8.11 -2.57
C TRP A 189 -16.79 -9.49 -3.21
N VAL A 190 -15.78 -10.30 -2.89
CA VAL A 190 -15.84 -11.73 -3.21
C VAL A 190 -16.81 -12.42 -2.26
N GLN A 191 -17.82 -13.06 -2.82
CA GLN A 191 -18.63 -14.07 -2.18
C GLN A 191 -18.10 -15.45 -2.56
N TRP A 192 -18.15 -16.41 -1.62
CA TRP A 192 -17.97 -17.81 -1.94
C TRP A 192 -19.30 -18.54 -1.88
N GLU A 193 -19.48 -19.51 -2.77
CA GLU A 193 -20.58 -20.46 -2.73
C GLU A 193 -20.04 -21.83 -2.32
N GLU A 194 -20.55 -22.41 -1.23
CA GLU A 194 -20.19 -23.77 -0.84
C GLU A 194 -20.85 -24.78 -1.79
N GLY A 195 -20.03 -25.65 -2.37
CA GLY A 195 -20.45 -26.77 -3.21
C GLY A 195 -19.41 -27.89 -3.17
N VAL A 196 -19.30 -28.65 -4.28
CA VAL A 196 -18.20 -29.63 -4.44
C VAL A 196 -16.84 -28.94 -4.60
N SER A 197 -16.85 -27.73 -5.16
CA SER A 197 -15.77 -26.74 -5.10
C SER A 197 -16.32 -25.43 -4.54
N SER A 198 -15.48 -24.65 -3.85
CA SER A 198 -15.75 -23.25 -3.53
C SER A 198 -15.40 -22.41 -4.73
N VAL A 199 -16.41 -21.71 -5.28
CA VAL A 199 -16.25 -20.81 -6.43
C VAL A 199 -16.28 -19.38 -5.94
N PHE A 200 -15.29 -18.58 -6.34
CA PHE A 200 -15.23 -17.17 -5.97
C PHE A 200 -16.01 -16.35 -6.99
N LYS A 201 -17.01 -15.59 -6.52
CA LYS A 201 -17.93 -14.82 -7.36
C LYS A 201 -18.14 -13.43 -6.77
N PRO A 202 -18.52 -12.43 -7.58
CA PRO A 202 -18.87 -11.12 -7.02
C PRO A 202 -20.15 -11.24 -6.19
N LEU A 203 -20.18 -10.56 -5.04
CA LEU A 203 -21.42 -10.38 -4.28
C LEU A 203 -22.39 -9.54 -5.12
N THR A 204 -23.57 -10.08 -5.40
CA THR A 204 -24.59 -9.42 -6.22
C THR A 204 -25.80 -8.93 -5.43
N THR A 205 -25.95 -9.38 -4.18
CA THR A 205 -27.09 -9.04 -3.33
C THR A 205 -26.66 -8.12 -2.18
N TYR A 206 -26.93 -6.83 -2.35
CA TYR A 206 -26.73 -5.81 -1.31
C TYR A 206 -28.06 -5.37 -0.73
N TYR A 207 -28.04 -5.02 0.56
CA TYR A 207 -29.10 -4.28 1.22
C TYR A 207 -28.96 -2.80 0.92
N THR A 208 -29.99 -2.17 0.36
CA THR A 208 -30.03 -0.74 0.00
C THR A 208 -31.11 0.05 0.76
N GLY A 209 -31.75 -0.59 1.75
CA GLY A 209 -32.81 0.03 2.54
C GLY A 209 -32.30 0.96 3.64
N SER A 210 -33.24 1.45 4.45
CA SER A 210 -33.00 2.44 5.50
C SER A 210 -31.99 1.97 6.57
N PRO A 211 -31.12 2.86 7.10
CA PRO A 211 -30.26 2.57 8.26
C PRO A 211 -30.98 2.05 9.50
N ALA A 212 -32.26 2.39 9.69
CA ALA A 212 -33.06 1.90 10.81
C ALA A 212 -33.30 0.37 10.78
N ASP A 213 -33.15 -0.24 9.61
CA ASP A 213 -33.36 -1.68 9.39
C ASP A 213 -32.04 -2.45 9.24
N TRP A 214 -30.89 -1.78 9.41
CA TRP A 214 -29.60 -2.41 9.30
C TRP A 214 -29.35 -3.42 10.43
N HIS A 215 -28.86 -4.60 10.09
CA HIS A 215 -28.46 -5.62 11.06
C HIS A 215 -27.34 -6.50 10.50
N GLY A 216 -26.77 -7.36 11.35
CA GLY A 216 -25.52 -8.08 11.10
C GLY A 216 -25.48 -9.06 9.91
N GLN A 217 -26.58 -9.22 9.18
CA GLN A 217 -26.62 -10.05 7.96
C GLN A 217 -26.60 -9.20 6.67
N HIS A 218 -26.64 -7.87 6.80
CA HIS A 218 -26.68 -6.96 5.67
C HIS A 218 -25.27 -6.63 5.19
N ASN A 219 -25.00 -6.97 3.93
CA ASN A 219 -23.97 -6.28 3.14
C ASN A 219 -24.62 -5.02 2.57
N VAL A 220 -24.28 -3.85 3.10
CA VAL A 220 -24.97 -2.60 2.76
C VAL A 220 -24.31 -1.94 1.55
N LEU A 221 -25.15 -1.46 0.63
CA LEU A 221 -24.73 -0.58 -0.47
C LEU A 221 -25.42 0.78 -0.33
N ILE A 222 -24.63 1.84 -0.33
CA ILE A 222 -25.09 3.21 -0.54
C ILE A 222 -24.58 3.67 -1.91
N ASP A 223 -25.48 3.80 -2.87
CA ASP A 223 -25.17 4.14 -4.25
C ASP A 223 -25.83 5.46 -4.65
N ALA A 224 -25.03 6.42 -5.14
CA ALA A 224 -25.48 7.73 -5.61
C ALA A 224 -26.54 8.43 -4.73
N SER A 225 -26.46 8.20 -3.42
CA SER A 225 -27.45 8.60 -2.43
C SER A 225 -26.77 8.86 -1.08
N THR A 226 -27.51 9.49 -0.17
CA THR A 226 -27.06 9.72 1.20
C THR A 226 -27.88 8.86 2.15
N ALA A 227 -27.21 8.02 2.93
CA ALA A 227 -27.80 7.35 4.07
C ALA A 227 -27.43 8.11 5.35
N GLU A 228 -28.43 8.50 6.12
CA GLU A 228 -28.23 9.17 7.40
C GLU A 228 -28.48 8.16 8.53
N LEU A 229 -27.42 7.85 9.28
CA LEU A 229 -27.48 7.02 10.46
C LEU A 229 -27.66 7.92 11.68
N ILE A 230 -28.89 8.00 12.19
CA ILE A 230 -29.26 8.81 13.36
C ILE A 230 -29.52 7.89 14.54
N PHE A 231 -28.89 8.16 15.68
CA PHE A 231 -29.26 7.56 16.96
C PHE A 231 -29.77 8.64 17.92
N ASP A 232 -31.06 8.62 18.20
CA ASP A 232 -31.66 9.47 19.25
C ASP A 232 -31.54 8.81 20.65
N ASP A 233 -31.30 7.49 20.66
CA ASP A 233 -31.17 6.51 21.75
C ASP A 233 -29.74 6.18 22.28
N PRO A 234 -29.08 6.90 23.21
CA PRO A 234 -27.74 6.54 23.70
C PRO A 234 -27.63 5.15 24.38
N LEU A 235 -28.74 4.51 24.75
CA LEU A 235 -28.78 3.16 25.34
C LEU A 235 -29.07 2.04 24.30
N SER A 236 -29.33 2.41 23.05
CA SER A 236 -29.69 1.47 21.95
C SER A 236 -28.61 1.37 20.86
N GLY A 237 -27.56 2.20 20.93
CA GLY A 237 -26.80 2.70 19.77
C GLY A 237 -25.65 1.86 19.23
N PHE A 238 -25.90 0.60 18.83
CA PHE A 238 -24.95 -0.14 18.01
C PHE A 238 -25.66 -0.70 16.78
N THR A 239 -25.38 -0.13 15.61
CA THR A 239 -25.76 -0.77 14.34
C THR A 239 -24.65 -1.70 13.92
N GLN A 240 -24.99 -2.96 13.67
CA GLN A 240 -24.06 -3.94 13.13
C GLN A 240 -24.48 -4.28 11.72
N ILE A 241 -23.54 -4.31 10.80
CA ILE A 241 -23.74 -4.79 9.43
C ILE A 241 -22.59 -5.71 9.05
N THR A 242 -22.78 -6.57 8.05
CA THR A 242 -21.70 -7.44 7.59
C THR A 242 -20.57 -6.63 6.97
N SER A 243 -20.88 -5.78 5.99
CA SER A 243 -19.93 -4.93 5.27
C SER A 243 -20.61 -3.68 4.74
N LEU A 244 -19.80 -2.67 4.40
CA LEU A 244 -20.27 -1.43 3.80
C LEU A 244 -19.63 -1.21 2.42
N LYS A 245 -20.45 -0.95 1.41
CA LYS A 245 -20.01 -0.48 0.09
C LYS A 245 -20.60 0.91 -0.18
N LEU A 246 -19.74 1.87 -0.49
CA LEU A 246 -20.11 3.19 -1.04
C LEU A 246 -19.79 3.20 -2.53
N ALA A 247 -20.74 3.58 -3.37
CA ALA A 247 -20.57 3.60 -4.81
C ALA A 247 -21.12 4.88 -5.45
N ASN A 248 -20.46 5.32 -6.52
CA ASN A 248 -20.93 6.39 -7.43
C ASN A 248 -21.40 7.67 -6.70
N GLY A 249 -20.66 8.12 -5.69
CA GLY A 249 -21.03 9.30 -4.89
C GLY A 249 -21.93 8.97 -3.70
N GLY A 250 -21.92 7.71 -3.24
CA GLY A 250 -22.59 7.30 -2.02
C GLY A 250 -22.02 8.00 -0.80
N ALA A 251 -22.91 8.42 0.10
CA ALA A 251 -22.55 9.14 1.31
C ALA A 251 -23.19 8.51 2.55
N LEU A 252 -22.39 8.25 3.59
CA LEU A 252 -22.87 7.92 4.93
C LEU A 252 -22.71 9.14 5.84
N VAL A 253 -23.79 9.56 6.48
CA VAL A 253 -23.77 10.65 7.46
C VAL A 253 -24.16 10.10 8.81
N PHE A 254 -23.28 10.21 9.80
CA PHE A 254 -23.60 9.99 11.20
C PHE A 254 -24.35 11.22 11.74
N GLY A 255 -25.68 11.15 11.67
CA GLY A 255 -26.58 12.17 12.16
C GLY A 255 -26.75 12.06 13.68
N GLY A 256 -26.85 13.20 14.34
CA GLY A 256 -26.97 13.27 15.80
C GLY A 256 -25.91 14.15 16.44
N THR A 257 -26.11 14.45 17.73
CA THR A 257 -25.17 15.27 18.52
C THR A 257 -24.30 14.45 19.46
N SER A 258 -24.56 13.14 19.59
CA SER A 258 -23.86 12.22 20.47
C SER A 258 -22.62 11.61 19.84
N ASP A 259 -21.58 11.37 20.65
CA ASP A 259 -20.42 10.52 20.30
C ASP A 259 -20.80 9.04 20.14
N TRP A 260 -22.00 8.66 20.57
CA TRP A 260 -22.43 7.26 20.70
C TRP A 260 -22.97 6.64 19.41
N ASN A 261 -22.69 7.22 18.24
CA ASN A 261 -23.14 6.67 16.98
C ASN A 261 -22.15 5.59 16.50
N TYR A 262 -22.40 4.32 16.83
CA TYR A 262 -21.51 3.22 16.47
C TYR A 262 -22.05 2.38 15.30
N LEU A 263 -21.22 2.25 14.26
CA LEU A 263 -21.39 1.29 13.18
C LEU A 263 -20.30 0.22 13.25
N THR A 264 -20.67 -1.01 13.57
CA THR A 264 -19.74 -2.15 13.53
C THR A 264 -19.87 -2.89 12.22
N LEU A 265 -18.76 -3.02 11.50
CA LEU A 265 -18.61 -3.85 10.30
C LEU A 265 -18.14 -5.23 10.75
N LEU A 266 -19.05 -6.21 10.84
CA LEU A 266 -18.73 -7.54 11.38
C LEU A 266 -17.62 -8.26 10.62
N SER A 267 -17.53 -8.06 9.31
CA SER A 267 -16.42 -8.58 8.50
C SER A 267 -15.15 -7.71 8.53
N GLY A 268 -15.25 -6.50 9.06
CA GLY A 268 -14.24 -5.45 8.92
C GLY A 268 -14.13 -4.86 7.51
N GLY A 269 -15.01 -5.20 6.57
CA GLY A 269 -14.95 -4.76 5.17
C GLY A 269 -15.66 -3.43 4.89
N LEU A 270 -14.89 -2.44 4.42
CA LEU A 270 -15.38 -1.19 3.81
C LEU A 270 -14.84 -1.06 2.39
N LEU A 271 -15.74 -0.84 1.43
CA LEU A 271 -15.44 -0.76 0.00
C LEU A 271 -15.93 0.57 -0.57
N SER A 272 -15.05 1.32 -1.24
CA SER A 272 -15.36 2.56 -1.95
C SER A 272 -15.07 2.40 -3.44
N THR A 273 -16.10 2.55 -4.28
CA THR A 273 -16.03 2.28 -5.73
C THR A 273 -16.81 3.31 -6.54
N GLY A 274 -16.75 3.19 -7.87
CA GLY A 274 -17.45 4.07 -8.80
C GLY A 274 -16.60 5.26 -9.27
N SER A 275 -17.19 6.11 -10.11
CA SER A 275 -16.47 7.21 -10.76
C SER A 275 -16.61 8.56 -10.06
N ALA A 276 -17.47 8.67 -9.04
CA ALA A 276 -17.66 9.86 -8.24
C ALA A 276 -17.11 9.64 -6.82
N GLY A 277 -16.64 10.71 -6.18
CA GLY A 277 -16.08 10.66 -4.83
C GLY A 277 -17.13 10.28 -3.79
N ASN A 278 -16.83 9.27 -2.97
CA ASN A 278 -17.69 8.81 -1.89
C ASN A 278 -17.35 9.54 -0.58
N GLN A 279 -18.29 9.54 0.38
CA GLN A 279 -18.11 10.30 1.62
C GLN A 279 -18.63 9.58 2.86
N ILE A 280 -17.90 9.73 3.96
CA ILE A 280 -18.38 9.47 5.32
C ILE A 280 -18.25 10.77 6.11
N SER A 281 -19.30 11.16 6.83
CA SER A 281 -19.24 12.37 7.63
C SER A 281 -20.09 12.37 8.89
N GLY A 282 -19.92 13.39 9.73
CA GLY A 282 -20.73 13.60 10.93
C GLY A 282 -19.92 13.37 12.22
N ARG A 283 -20.57 12.77 13.21
CA ARG A 283 -19.95 12.42 14.51
C ARG A 283 -20.30 10.98 14.88
N GLY A 284 -19.29 10.11 15.03
CA GLY A 284 -19.52 8.70 15.34
C GLY A 284 -18.30 7.82 15.13
N THR A 285 -18.46 6.53 15.35
CA THR A 285 -17.40 5.53 15.23
C THR A 285 -17.79 4.45 14.23
N ILE A 286 -16.86 4.11 13.34
CA ILE A 286 -16.90 2.88 12.54
C ILE A 286 -15.86 1.92 13.11
N SER A 287 -16.31 0.74 13.56
CA SER A 287 -15.42 -0.29 14.09
C SER A 287 -15.39 -1.53 13.21
N ALA A 288 -14.24 -2.19 13.14
CA ALA A 288 -14.21 -3.60 12.76
C ALA A 288 -14.92 -4.45 13.83
N GLY A 289 -15.51 -5.57 13.40
CA GLY A 289 -16.09 -6.55 14.31
C GLY A 289 -15.02 -7.21 15.19
N ASN A 290 -15.44 -7.71 16.36
CA ASN A 290 -14.57 -8.43 17.29
C ASN A 290 -14.38 -9.92 16.92
N ASP A 291 -15.02 -10.35 15.85
CA ASP A 291 -14.97 -11.72 15.40
C ASP A 291 -13.84 -11.88 14.37
N SER A 292 -13.01 -12.89 14.56
CA SER A 292 -11.83 -13.14 13.73
C SER A 292 -12.20 -13.27 12.24
N PRO A 293 -11.50 -12.57 11.32
CA PRO A 293 -10.39 -11.66 11.57
C PRO A 293 -10.87 -10.24 11.94
N ASP A 294 -10.47 -9.74 13.11
CA ASP A 294 -10.76 -8.37 13.63
C ASP A 294 -10.06 -7.25 12.82
N THR A 295 -9.59 -7.55 11.62
CA THR A 295 -8.87 -6.66 10.71
C THR A 295 -9.84 -5.75 9.98
N PHE A 296 -9.53 -4.45 9.93
CA PHE A 296 -10.31 -3.47 9.18
C PHE A 296 -9.76 -3.35 7.75
N TYR A 297 -10.47 -3.87 6.76
CA TYR A 297 -10.11 -3.77 5.35
C TYR A 297 -10.81 -2.56 4.70
N LEU A 298 -9.99 -1.63 4.20
CA LEU A 298 -10.38 -0.42 3.50
C LEU A 298 -10.01 -0.58 2.02
N HIS A 299 -10.93 -1.12 1.22
CA HIS A 299 -10.78 -1.26 -0.23
C HIS A 299 -11.26 0.01 -0.93
N ILE A 300 -10.33 0.91 -1.24
CA ILE A 300 -10.64 2.24 -1.77
C ILE A 300 -10.19 2.28 -3.23
N HIS A 301 -11.07 1.81 -4.13
CA HIS A 301 -10.85 1.88 -5.58
C HIS A 301 -11.29 3.24 -6.14
N ALA A 302 -12.26 3.88 -5.50
CA ALA A 302 -12.66 5.26 -5.73
C ALA A 302 -12.36 6.10 -4.49
N ASN A 303 -12.05 7.39 -4.68
CA ASN A 303 -11.72 8.30 -3.58
C ASN A 303 -12.81 8.30 -2.50
N LEU A 304 -12.37 8.24 -1.25
CA LEU A 304 -13.22 8.30 -0.07
C LEU A 304 -12.80 9.48 0.81
N LEU A 305 -13.73 10.41 1.02
CA LEU A 305 -13.58 11.51 1.97
C LEU A 305 -14.19 11.12 3.32
N VAL A 306 -13.42 11.21 4.40
CA VAL A 306 -13.91 11.12 5.78
C VAL A 306 -13.76 12.50 6.43
N ASN A 307 -14.85 13.04 6.95
CA ASN A 307 -14.88 14.40 7.51
C ASN A 307 -15.78 14.49 8.75
N GLY A 308 -15.47 15.39 9.67
CA GLY A 308 -16.12 15.51 10.97
C GLY A 308 -15.37 14.75 12.07
N SER A 309 -16.05 14.49 13.18
CA SER A 309 -15.50 13.80 14.36
C SER A 309 -15.79 12.31 14.22
N ILE A 310 -15.02 11.64 13.34
CA ILE A 310 -15.21 10.23 13.00
C ILE A 310 -14.06 9.41 13.56
N ASP A 311 -14.39 8.35 14.28
CA ASP A 311 -13.41 7.36 14.73
C ASP A 311 -13.43 6.16 13.79
N LEU A 312 -12.27 5.76 13.27
CA LEU A 312 -12.07 4.48 12.61
C LEU A 312 -11.31 3.59 13.59
N PHE A 313 -11.88 2.45 13.98
CA PHE A 313 -11.36 1.66 15.09
C PHE A 313 -11.24 0.17 14.75
N SER A 314 -10.08 -0.43 14.99
CA SER A 314 -9.84 -1.88 14.86
C SER A 314 -9.21 -2.52 16.11
N GLY A 315 -9.15 -1.79 17.22
CA GLY A 315 -8.53 -2.29 18.45
C GLY A 315 -7.05 -2.61 18.24
N SER A 316 -6.62 -3.84 18.59
CA SER A 316 -5.23 -4.27 18.38
C SER A 316 -4.97 -4.94 17.02
N ALA A 317 -6.01 -5.16 16.22
CA ALA A 317 -5.87 -5.72 14.88
C ALA A 317 -5.50 -4.66 13.84
N PRO A 318 -4.93 -5.06 12.69
CA PRO A 318 -4.49 -4.11 11.69
C PRO A 318 -5.65 -3.43 10.95
N MET A 319 -5.36 -2.25 10.43
CA MET A 319 -6.10 -1.57 9.36
C MET A 319 -5.31 -1.71 8.06
N ILE A 320 -5.96 -2.22 7.02
CA ILE A 320 -5.33 -2.47 5.72
C ILE A 320 -6.04 -1.65 4.66
N LYS A 321 -5.32 -0.68 4.09
CA LYS A 321 -5.74 0.12 2.95
C LYS A 321 -5.22 -0.50 1.65
N THR A 322 -6.11 -0.71 0.69
CA THR A 322 -5.79 -1.16 -0.67
C THR A 322 -6.66 -0.44 -1.70
N GLY A 323 -6.42 -0.67 -2.99
CA GLY A 323 -7.01 0.07 -4.10
C GLY A 323 -6.33 1.41 -4.39
N GLU A 324 -6.34 1.83 -5.65
CA GLU A 324 -5.62 3.02 -6.15
C GLU A 324 -6.17 4.36 -5.65
N GLY A 325 -7.40 4.38 -5.13
CA GLY A 325 -8.06 5.59 -4.67
C GLY A 325 -7.46 6.17 -3.38
N THR A 326 -7.68 7.46 -3.19
CA THR A 326 -7.28 8.21 -1.98
C THR A 326 -8.31 8.06 -0.87
N LEU A 327 -7.88 7.64 0.32
CA LEU A 327 -8.58 7.85 1.57
C LEU A 327 -8.15 9.20 2.15
N ARG A 328 -9.04 10.18 2.16
CA ARG A 328 -8.76 11.55 2.61
C ARG A 328 -9.48 11.84 3.91
N LEU A 329 -8.75 12.36 4.90
CA LEU A 329 -9.23 12.64 6.25
C LEU A 329 -9.07 14.14 6.53
N THR A 330 -10.17 14.84 6.79
CA THR A 330 -10.20 16.34 6.78
C THR A 330 -10.89 16.99 7.98
N GLY A 331 -11.42 16.19 8.92
CA GLY A 331 -12.04 16.68 10.16
C GLY A 331 -11.27 16.22 11.39
N ASP A 332 -11.89 16.24 12.57
CA ASP A 332 -11.33 15.64 13.81
C ASP A 332 -11.39 14.10 13.77
N VAL A 333 -10.80 13.52 12.72
CA VAL A 333 -10.78 12.08 12.51
C VAL A 333 -9.74 11.46 13.43
N TRP A 334 -10.11 10.36 14.08
CA TRP A 334 -9.21 9.53 14.87
C TRP A 334 -9.15 8.14 14.25
N MET A 335 -7.94 7.65 13.97
CA MET A 335 -7.73 6.28 13.49
C MET A 335 -6.93 5.51 14.53
N GLN A 336 -7.41 4.33 14.91
CA GLN A 336 -6.76 3.51 15.93
C GLN A 336 -6.76 2.03 15.55
N GLY A 337 -5.57 1.43 15.50
CA GLY A 337 -5.39 0.01 15.23
C GLY A 337 -4.05 -0.52 15.72
N GLY A 338 -3.84 -1.84 15.65
CA GLY A 338 -2.52 -2.42 15.94
C GLY A 338 -1.47 -1.95 14.94
N SER A 339 -1.80 -2.01 13.65
CA SER A 339 -0.93 -1.53 12.57
C SER A 339 -1.76 -0.85 11.48
N LEU A 340 -1.23 0.19 10.86
CA LEU A 340 -1.73 0.72 9.60
C LEU A 340 -0.86 0.15 8.47
N VAL A 341 -1.49 -0.52 7.49
CA VAL A 341 -0.80 -1.06 6.31
C VAL A 341 -1.43 -0.47 5.06
N ILE A 342 -0.65 0.29 4.30
CA ILE A 342 -1.06 0.90 3.03
C ILE A 342 -0.41 0.08 1.92
N ASN A 343 -1.16 -0.87 1.37
CA ASN A 343 -0.69 -1.69 0.26
C ASN A 343 -0.80 -0.97 -1.09
N GLN A 344 -1.84 -0.13 -1.26
CA GLN A 344 -2.12 0.60 -2.50
C GLN A 344 -2.73 1.99 -2.24
N GLY A 345 -2.32 2.97 -3.06
CA GLY A 345 -2.92 4.29 -3.17
C GLY A 345 -2.48 5.25 -2.06
N THR A 346 -3.35 6.20 -1.71
CA THR A 346 -3.00 7.28 -0.77
C THR A 346 -3.88 7.26 0.48
N VAL A 347 -3.26 7.45 1.64
CA VAL A 347 -3.92 7.91 2.87
C VAL A 347 -3.47 9.34 3.12
N ALA A 348 -4.38 10.30 2.96
CA ALA A 348 -4.11 11.72 3.17
C ALA A 348 -4.73 12.17 4.49
N PHE A 349 -3.91 12.34 5.52
CA PHE A 349 -4.30 12.91 6.80
C PHE A 349 -4.09 14.42 6.74
N GLU A 350 -5.06 15.15 6.18
CA GLU A 350 -4.93 16.61 5.96
C GLU A 350 -5.20 17.39 7.24
N GLN A 351 -6.13 16.87 8.04
CA GLN A 351 -6.51 17.38 9.35
C GLN A 351 -7.05 16.21 10.18
N GLY A 352 -6.76 16.21 11.48
CA GLY A 352 -7.43 15.36 12.44
C GLY A 352 -6.72 15.26 13.77
N TYR A 353 -7.27 14.42 14.64
CA TYR A 353 -6.86 14.35 16.03
C TYR A 353 -5.57 13.55 16.20
N ALA A 354 -5.56 12.29 15.74
CA ALA A 354 -4.38 11.43 15.78
C ALA A 354 -4.55 10.17 14.89
N MET A 355 -3.43 9.59 14.50
CA MET A 355 -3.32 8.20 14.02
C MET A 355 -2.56 7.37 15.07
N GLU A 356 -3.26 6.49 15.79
CA GLU A 356 -2.72 5.67 16.86
C GLU A 356 -2.43 4.24 16.40
N PHE A 357 -1.14 3.95 16.16
CA PHE A 357 -0.69 2.65 15.67
C PHE A 357 0.63 2.24 16.30
N ARG A 358 0.84 0.93 16.53
CA ARG A 358 2.17 0.42 16.91
C ARG A 358 3.13 0.52 15.72
N THR A 359 2.61 0.13 14.56
CA THR A 359 3.35 0.03 13.31
C THR A 359 2.60 0.72 12.18
N VAL A 360 3.30 1.47 11.35
CA VAL A 360 2.78 2.00 10.09
C VAL A 360 3.65 1.49 8.95
N SER A 361 3.07 0.78 8.00
CA SER A 361 3.73 0.29 6.79
C SER A 361 3.15 1.00 5.58
N VAL A 362 4.01 1.70 4.85
CA VAL A 362 3.65 2.36 3.58
C VAL A 362 4.29 1.58 2.45
N GLY A 363 3.45 1.11 1.53
CA GLY A 363 3.85 0.37 0.36
C GLY A 363 3.99 -1.13 0.58
N ASP A 364 3.96 -1.84 -0.55
CA ASP A 364 4.07 -3.28 -0.65
C ASP A 364 5.13 -3.76 -1.65
N GLY A 365 5.99 -2.84 -2.10
CA GLY A 365 7.02 -3.09 -3.11
C GLY A 365 6.59 -2.78 -4.55
N THR A 366 5.36 -2.33 -4.80
CA THR A 366 4.88 -1.91 -6.14
C THR A 366 5.08 -0.42 -6.40
N GLY A 367 5.10 0.41 -5.35
CA GLY A 367 5.62 1.78 -5.39
C GLY A 367 4.59 2.91 -5.54
N THR A 368 3.29 2.69 -5.42
CA THR A 368 2.29 3.77 -5.65
C THR A 368 1.68 4.34 -4.36
N ASP A 369 2.40 4.18 -3.25
CA ASP A 369 1.83 4.22 -1.91
C ASP A 369 2.26 5.45 -1.15
N VAL A 370 1.27 6.20 -0.64
CA VAL A 370 1.53 7.48 0.01
C VAL A 370 0.79 7.57 1.34
N LEU A 371 1.52 7.94 2.38
CA LEU A 371 0.96 8.48 3.61
C LEU A 371 1.30 9.97 3.68
N GLU A 372 0.28 10.83 3.69
CA GLU A 372 0.45 12.27 3.86
C GLU A 372 0.06 12.67 5.30
N LEU A 373 0.96 13.41 5.96
CA LEU A 373 0.79 13.92 7.30
C LEU A 373 0.31 15.38 7.28
N PRO A 374 -0.46 15.81 8.29
CA PRO A 374 -1.04 17.14 8.32
C PRO A 374 0.01 18.21 8.60
N ALA A 375 -0.21 19.39 8.04
CA ALA A 375 0.60 20.57 8.31
C ALA A 375 0.45 21.05 9.76
N ASN A 376 1.49 21.70 10.29
CA ASN A 376 1.51 22.33 11.63
C ASN A 376 1.10 21.40 12.78
N HIS A 377 1.42 20.11 12.66
CA HIS A 377 1.03 19.09 13.64
C HIS A 377 2.26 18.51 14.36
N SER A 378 2.11 18.22 15.65
CA SER A 378 3.12 17.49 16.43
C SER A 378 2.65 16.06 16.68
N ASN A 379 3.46 15.09 16.27
CA ASN A 379 3.21 13.65 16.34
C ASN A 379 1.84 13.25 15.77
N PRO A 380 1.56 13.53 14.47
CA PRO A 380 0.33 13.06 13.84
C PRO A 380 0.16 11.54 13.89
N ILE A 381 1.28 10.79 13.93
CA ILE A 381 1.28 9.37 14.27
C ILE A 381 1.77 9.19 15.71
N THR A 382 0.99 8.53 16.55
CA THR A 382 1.35 8.16 17.92
C THR A 382 1.31 6.65 18.11
N HIS A 383 2.01 6.16 19.12
CA HIS A 383 1.96 4.74 19.46
C HIS A 383 0.62 4.41 20.12
N LEU A 384 0.01 3.26 19.78
CA LEU A 384 -1.27 2.80 20.34
C LEU A 384 -1.29 2.78 21.89
N ASP A 385 -0.14 2.51 22.49
CA ASP A 385 0.03 2.41 23.94
C ASP A 385 0.51 3.71 24.60
N ALA A 386 0.61 4.81 23.84
CA ALA A 386 1.19 6.07 24.32
C ALA A 386 0.42 6.69 25.50
N TRP A 387 -0.85 6.30 25.70
CA TRP A 387 -1.65 6.81 26.81
C TRP A 387 -1.14 6.34 28.18
N TRP A 388 -0.64 5.10 28.30
CA TRP A 388 -0.06 4.62 29.57
C TRP A 388 1.47 4.63 29.58
N ASP A 389 2.10 4.68 28.41
CA ASP A 389 3.55 4.82 28.27
C ASP A 389 3.87 5.87 27.19
N PRO A 390 3.93 7.16 27.57
CA PRO A 390 4.12 8.26 26.63
C PRO A 390 5.50 8.27 25.98
N GLU A 391 6.44 7.47 26.48
CA GLU A 391 7.75 7.29 25.86
C GLU A 391 7.67 6.43 24.60
N ASN A 392 6.69 5.53 24.48
CA ASN A 392 6.50 4.72 23.28
C ASN A 392 6.24 5.59 22.04
N LYS A 393 6.93 5.22 20.95
CA LYS A 393 6.84 5.86 19.64
C LYS A 393 6.51 4.81 18.58
N PRO A 394 5.80 5.18 17.51
CA PRO A 394 5.44 4.25 16.44
C PRO A 394 6.68 3.78 15.68
N THR A 395 6.60 2.60 15.08
CA THR A 395 7.55 2.12 14.07
C THR A 395 6.99 2.39 12.68
N ILE A 396 7.82 2.89 11.77
CA ILE A 396 7.45 3.23 10.39
C ILE A 396 8.28 2.39 9.41
N PHE A 397 7.61 1.69 8.51
CA PHE A 397 8.19 0.94 7.39
C PHE A 397 7.84 1.64 6.07
N LEU A 398 8.85 1.87 5.22
CA LEU A 398 8.68 2.28 3.84
C LEU A 398 9.12 1.13 2.95
N HIS A 399 8.18 0.49 2.27
CA HIS A 399 8.44 -0.63 1.36
C HIS A 399 8.11 -0.23 -0.08
N GLY A 400 9.09 0.34 -0.77
CA GLY A 400 8.96 0.72 -2.17
C GLY A 400 9.52 -0.32 -3.13
N THR A 401 9.48 0.00 -4.43
CA THR A 401 10.02 -0.91 -5.47
C THR A 401 11.52 -1.09 -5.33
N THR A 402 12.02 -2.27 -5.71
CA THR A 402 13.46 -2.56 -5.81
C THR A 402 14.06 -2.23 -7.19
N HIS A 403 13.23 -1.74 -8.15
CA HIS A 403 13.61 -1.70 -9.57
C HIS A 403 13.88 -0.29 -10.12
N SER A 404 13.31 0.76 -9.52
CA SER A 404 13.56 2.16 -9.90
C SER A 404 14.44 2.81 -8.84
N MET A 405 15.77 2.82 -9.06
CA MET A 405 16.76 3.43 -8.15
C MET A 405 17.24 4.80 -8.61
N THR A 406 16.71 5.31 -9.73
CA THR A 406 17.02 6.64 -10.27
C THR A 406 16.09 7.69 -9.66
N PRO A 407 16.62 8.65 -8.89
CA PRO A 407 15.80 9.67 -8.21
C PRO A 407 15.05 10.58 -9.18
N ASP A 408 15.67 10.86 -10.34
CA ASP A 408 15.25 11.94 -11.26
C ASP A 408 14.26 11.50 -12.34
N SER A 409 13.82 10.23 -12.38
CA SER A 409 12.89 9.76 -13.42
C SER A 409 11.47 10.33 -13.27
N GLY A 410 11.19 11.04 -12.16
CA GLY A 410 9.83 11.51 -11.84
C GLY A 410 8.84 10.36 -11.65
N GLU A 411 9.35 9.13 -11.48
CA GLU A 411 8.52 7.94 -11.46
C GLU A 411 7.75 7.80 -10.15
N VAL A 412 6.56 7.24 -10.35
CA VAL A 412 5.45 7.03 -9.42
C VAL A 412 5.70 5.85 -8.48
N ASP A 413 6.96 5.44 -8.29
CA ASP A 413 7.37 4.13 -7.79
C ASP A 413 8.17 4.24 -6.47
N ALA A 414 7.58 4.80 -5.43
CA ALA A 414 8.14 4.80 -4.08
C ALA A 414 7.07 4.61 -3.00
N ALA A 415 7.47 4.04 -1.87
CA ALA A 415 6.71 4.20 -0.64
C ALA A 415 7.00 5.59 -0.05
N ILE A 416 6.00 6.46 0.00
CA ILE A 416 6.18 7.87 0.33
C ILE A 416 5.56 8.20 1.69
N LEU A 417 6.39 8.71 2.60
CA LEU A 417 5.93 9.45 3.77
C LEU A 417 6.07 10.95 3.47
N ARG A 418 4.93 11.65 3.35
CA ARG A 418 4.88 13.08 3.06
C ARG A 418 4.53 13.89 4.30
N PHE A 419 5.29 14.93 4.55
CA PHE A 419 5.02 15.94 5.58
C PHE A 419 4.23 17.10 4.97
N GLY A 420 3.34 17.72 5.75
CA GLY A 420 2.45 18.78 5.25
C GLY A 420 3.01 20.19 5.36
N GLY A 421 4.15 20.38 6.01
CA GLY A 421 4.75 21.68 6.35
C GLY A 421 4.52 22.02 7.82
N GLY A 422 5.57 22.33 8.57
CA GLY A 422 5.49 22.53 10.02
C GLY A 422 5.15 21.27 10.81
N THR A 423 5.28 20.09 10.20
CA THR A 423 4.97 18.81 10.82
C THR A 423 6.17 18.32 11.62
N ILE A 424 5.96 18.00 12.90
CA ILE A 424 6.95 17.35 13.75
C ILE A 424 6.50 15.91 13.98
N GLN A 425 7.34 14.92 13.68
CA GLN A 425 7.06 13.51 13.95
C GLN A 425 8.19 12.88 14.75
N HIS A 426 7.85 12.06 15.75
CA HIS A 426 8.79 11.19 16.45
C HIS A 426 8.45 9.73 16.16
N ALA A 427 9.42 8.91 15.81
CA ALA A 427 9.25 7.48 15.62
C ALA A 427 10.35 6.70 16.36
N ASN A 428 10.00 5.51 16.83
CA ASN A 428 10.96 4.60 17.42
C ASN A 428 11.92 4.10 16.34
N LEU A 429 11.38 3.72 15.18
CA LEU A 429 12.14 3.17 14.09
C LEU A 429 11.62 3.67 12.75
N LEU A 430 12.54 4.06 11.87
CA LEU A 430 12.32 4.07 10.43
C LEU A 430 13.06 2.88 9.81
N HIS A 431 12.34 2.03 9.09
CA HIS A 431 12.90 0.95 8.29
C HIS A 431 12.54 1.16 6.82
N VAL A 432 13.52 1.02 5.93
CA VAL A 432 13.31 1.17 4.49
C VAL A 432 13.70 -0.11 3.75
N GLU A 433 12.79 -0.57 2.91
CA GLU A 433 12.95 -1.68 1.97
C GLU A 433 12.69 -1.18 0.55
N GLY A 434 13.57 -1.51 -0.40
CA GLY A 434 13.49 -0.97 -1.76
C GLY A 434 13.64 0.56 -1.75
N ARG A 435 12.85 1.26 -2.56
CA ARG A 435 12.86 2.73 -2.65
C ARG A 435 11.84 3.39 -1.72
N GLY A 436 12.29 3.84 -0.55
CA GLY A 436 11.52 4.73 0.31
C GLY A 436 11.71 6.20 -0.08
N THR A 437 10.68 7.02 0.12
CA THR A 437 10.77 8.48 -0.03
C THR A 437 10.27 9.20 1.21
N LEU A 438 11.09 10.12 1.72
CA LEU A 438 10.64 11.17 2.62
C LEU A 438 10.40 12.43 1.80
N ASP A 439 9.17 12.92 1.84
CA ASP A 439 8.73 14.07 1.08
C ASP A 439 8.45 15.22 2.05
N PHE A 440 9.38 16.15 2.19
CA PHE A 440 9.30 17.28 3.11
C PHE A 440 8.45 18.42 2.53
N ALA A 441 7.32 18.08 1.92
CA ALA A 441 6.43 19.05 1.32
C ALA A 441 5.95 20.11 2.34
N GLY A 442 5.71 21.31 1.84
CA GLY A 442 5.25 22.45 2.64
C GLY A 442 5.49 23.77 1.92
N ASP A 443 4.58 24.72 2.08
CA ASP A 443 4.80 26.10 1.58
C ASP A 443 5.93 26.77 2.40
N PRO A 444 6.84 27.56 1.79
CA PRO A 444 7.76 28.48 2.46
C PRO A 444 7.22 29.19 3.71
N ASP A 445 5.92 29.47 3.75
CA ASP A 445 5.27 30.16 4.86
C ASP A 445 5.06 29.30 6.12
N HIS A 446 5.25 27.98 6.06
CA HIS A 446 5.10 27.07 7.21
C HIS A 446 6.34 26.99 8.10
N ALA A 447 6.18 26.52 9.33
CA ALA A 447 7.32 26.12 10.16
C ALA A 447 8.12 24.97 9.49
N PRO A 448 9.37 24.74 9.91
CA PRO A 448 10.13 23.53 9.53
C PRO A 448 9.38 22.22 9.72
N ASN A 449 9.57 21.29 8.79
CA ASN A 449 9.26 19.88 9.04
C ASN A 449 10.41 19.25 9.84
N MET A 450 10.09 18.46 10.87
CA MET A 450 11.08 17.78 11.70
C MET A 450 10.71 16.32 11.90
N PHE A 451 11.67 15.42 11.65
CA PHE A 451 11.50 13.99 11.88
C PHE A 451 12.56 13.45 12.81
N TYR A 452 12.15 12.96 13.99
CA TYR A 452 13.01 12.40 15.02
C TYR A 452 12.90 10.88 15.02
N LEU A 453 14.05 10.21 15.00
CA LEU A 453 14.16 8.75 14.96
C LEU A 453 15.01 8.26 16.13
N GLU A 454 14.50 7.30 16.91
CA GLU A 454 15.34 6.59 17.87
C GLU A 454 16.26 5.58 17.16
N GLU A 455 15.75 4.94 16.10
CA GLU A 455 16.50 4.02 15.25
C GLU A 455 16.23 4.26 13.76
N PHE A 456 17.26 4.03 12.95
CA PHE A 456 17.15 4.08 11.48
C PHE A 456 17.84 2.87 10.85
N THR A 457 17.14 2.17 9.96
CA THR A 457 17.62 0.94 9.30
C THR A 457 17.25 0.91 7.82
N LEU A 458 18.06 0.20 7.04
CA LEU A 458 17.83 -0.15 5.64
C LEU A 458 17.96 -1.68 5.53
N ALA A 459 17.08 -2.36 4.79
CA ALA A 459 17.07 -3.82 4.73
C ALA A 459 18.27 -4.43 4.01
N ASP A 460 18.49 -4.03 2.76
CA ASP A 460 19.56 -4.57 1.89
C ASP A 460 20.15 -3.43 1.06
N PHE A 461 21.45 -3.17 1.24
CA PHE A 461 22.12 -2.09 0.53
C PHE A 461 22.10 -2.29 -0.99
N ASP A 462 22.03 -3.51 -1.53
CA ASP A 462 22.03 -3.70 -2.98
C ASP A 462 20.73 -3.20 -3.64
N THR A 463 19.63 -3.23 -2.89
CA THR A 463 18.28 -2.98 -3.41
C THR A 463 17.56 -1.81 -2.74
N THR A 464 18.13 -1.24 -1.67
CA THR A 464 17.49 -0.19 -0.86
C THR A 464 18.06 1.20 -1.14
N LEU A 465 17.15 2.17 -1.26
CA LEU A 465 17.45 3.59 -1.39
C LEU A 465 16.44 4.40 -0.58
N LEU A 466 16.93 5.35 0.22
CA LEU A 466 16.09 6.43 0.74
C LEU A 466 16.27 7.68 -0.12
N PHE A 467 15.19 8.14 -0.72
CA PHE A 467 15.15 9.42 -1.41
C PHE A 467 14.49 10.50 -0.54
N ILE A 468 15.10 11.67 -0.47
CA ILE A 468 14.59 12.82 0.27
C ILE A 468 14.34 13.95 -0.73
N ARG A 469 13.09 14.42 -0.81
CA ARG A 469 12.68 15.45 -1.77
C ARG A 469 11.93 16.59 -1.10
N HIS A 470 11.85 17.72 -1.82
CA HIS A 470 11.30 18.98 -1.31
C HIS A 470 11.92 19.41 0.03
N TRP A 471 13.19 19.04 0.26
CA TRP A 471 13.92 19.39 1.45
C TRP A 471 14.52 20.79 1.33
N GLU A 472 14.30 21.64 2.33
CA GLU A 472 14.91 22.96 2.40
C GLU A 472 16.08 23.01 3.41
N ASP A 473 17.28 23.28 2.88
CA ASP A 473 18.52 23.33 3.68
C ASP A 473 18.44 24.39 4.80
N GLY A 474 18.80 23.98 6.02
CA GLY A 474 18.72 24.79 7.22
C GLY A 474 17.30 25.07 7.74
N ARG A 475 16.27 24.55 7.08
CA ARG A 475 14.87 24.61 7.52
C ARG A 475 14.42 23.25 7.99
N ASP A 476 14.31 22.28 7.10
CA ASP A 476 13.83 20.94 7.42
C ASP A 476 14.91 20.13 8.15
N VAL A 477 14.48 19.19 9.01
CA VAL A 477 15.42 18.44 9.85
C VAL A 477 15.04 16.96 9.94
N LEU A 478 16.02 16.08 9.71
CA LEU A 478 15.95 14.65 9.91
C LEU A 478 16.98 14.27 10.97
N LEU A 479 16.49 13.89 12.15
CA LEU A 479 17.30 13.63 13.35
C LEU A 479 17.26 12.15 13.71
N VAL A 480 18.42 11.57 13.98
CA VAL A 480 18.58 10.20 14.43
C VAL A 480 19.32 10.17 15.76
N SER A 481 18.83 9.41 16.73
CA SER A 481 19.42 9.37 18.07
C SER A 481 20.88 8.90 18.04
N HIS A 482 21.70 9.46 18.92
CA HIS A 482 23.10 9.09 19.09
C HIS A 482 23.24 7.86 20.00
N SER A 483 22.58 6.75 19.62
CA SER A 483 22.64 5.47 20.33
C SER A 483 23.86 4.63 19.88
N GLN A 484 24.34 3.70 20.72
CA GLN A 484 25.44 2.80 20.33
C GLN A 484 25.10 1.96 19.09
N GLU A 485 23.83 1.61 18.92
CA GLU A 485 23.38 0.85 17.76
C GLU A 485 23.46 1.67 16.48
N ASN A 486 23.02 2.94 16.51
CA ASN A 486 23.15 3.83 15.36
C ASN A 486 24.62 4.16 15.05
N ILE A 487 25.50 4.30 16.06
CA ILE A 487 26.96 4.46 15.88
C ILE A 487 27.56 3.29 15.09
N ALA A 488 27.17 2.06 15.42
CA ALA A 488 27.71 0.89 14.73
C ALA A 488 27.15 0.73 13.30
N ARG A 489 25.94 1.24 13.04
CA ARG A 489 25.15 0.96 11.85
C ARG A 489 25.27 2.03 10.76
N ILE A 490 25.23 3.31 11.14
CA ILE A 490 25.24 4.44 10.20
C ILE A 490 26.68 4.76 9.81
N ASN A 491 27.18 4.06 8.80
CA ASN A 491 28.51 4.24 8.22
C ASN A 491 28.43 4.90 6.83
N GLU A 492 29.57 5.00 6.14
CA GLU A 492 29.64 5.61 4.80
C GLU A 492 28.78 4.87 3.75
N GLU A 493 28.70 3.54 3.80
CA GLU A 493 27.86 2.74 2.90
C GLU A 493 26.37 3.01 3.13
N PHE A 494 25.95 3.13 4.39
CA PHE A 494 24.59 3.50 4.76
C PHE A 494 24.23 4.89 4.22
N LEU A 495 25.08 5.89 4.46
CA LEU A 495 24.86 7.26 4.00
C LEU A 495 24.86 7.36 2.46
N ALA A 496 25.62 6.52 1.77
CA ALA A 496 25.61 6.45 0.30
C ALA A 496 24.26 5.99 -0.28
N ARG A 497 23.39 5.37 0.53
CA ARG A 497 22.02 4.97 0.16
C ARG A 497 20.97 6.03 0.47
N ILE A 498 21.35 7.21 0.93
CA ILE A 498 20.46 8.34 1.16
C ILE A 498 20.75 9.42 0.11
N ARG A 499 19.77 9.73 -0.73
CA ARG A 499 19.87 10.70 -1.83
C ARG A 499 18.93 11.87 -1.58
N PHE A 500 19.43 13.09 -1.75
CA PHE A 500 18.62 14.30 -1.70
C PHE A 500 18.34 14.80 -3.12
N GLU A 501 17.12 15.26 -3.36
CA GLU A 501 16.72 15.89 -4.61
C GLU A 501 17.62 17.09 -4.94
N GLY A 502 18.16 17.14 -6.17
CA GLY A 502 19.06 18.21 -6.60
C GLY A 502 20.52 18.07 -6.14
N TYR A 503 20.87 17.00 -5.43
CA TYR A 503 22.25 16.71 -5.00
C TYR A 503 22.80 15.48 -5.74
N THR A 504 23.72 15.73 -6.67
CA THR A 504 24.45 14.66 -7.35
C THR A 504 25.73 14.33 -6.59
N PRO A 505 26.05 13.06 -6.36
CA PRO A 505 27.35 12.70 -5.83
C PRO A 505 28.44 13.11 -6.85
N ASP A 506 29.52 13.74 -6.38
CA ASP A 506 30.77 13.76 -7.14
C ASP A 506 31.20 12.30 -7.40
N GLU A 507 31.88 11.98 -8.51
CA GLU A 507 32.22 10.61 -8.93
C GLU A 507 32.57 9.66 -7.74
N GLY A 508 31.61 8.83 -7.33
CA GLY A 508 31.75 7.85 -6.24
C GLY A 508 31.55 8.36 -4.79
N GLY A 509 31.09 9.59 -4.58
CA GLY A 509 30.89 10.21 -3.27
C GLY A 509 29.52 9.96 -2.62
N ALA A 510 29.43 10.20 -1.30
CA ALA A 510 28.18 10.20 -0.55
C ALA A 510 27.35 11.47 -0.85
N THR A 511 26.02 11.34 -0.93
CA THR A 511 25.07 12.46 -1.06
C THR A 511 24.53 12.95 0.27
N ALA A 512 24.85 12.24 1.34
CA ALA A 512 24.40 12.54 2.69
C ALA A 512 25.59 12.46 3.64
N GLN A 513 25.52 13.25 4.70
CA GLN A 513 26.42 13.20 5.83
C GLN A 513 25.60 13.32 7.11
N TRP A 514 26.19 12.87 8.21
CA TRP A 514 25.69 13.14 9.55
C TRP A 514 26.50 14.24 10.24
N VAL A 515 25.83 15.07 11.05
CA VAL A 515 26.47 16.05 11.92
C VAL A 515 25.83 16.06 13.29
N SER A 516 26.60 16.33 14.34
CA SER A 516 26.07 16.47 15.70
C SER A 516 25.06 17.62 15.75
N TRP A 517 23.87 17.35 16.30
CA TRP A 517 22.81 18.33 16.46
C TRP A 517 22.65 18.74 17.93
N GLY A 518 22.43 20.03 18.17
CA GLY A 518 22.12 20.57 19.50
C GLY A 518 23.18 20.22 20.56
N ASP A 519 22.75 19.49 21.60
CA ASP A 519 23.59 19.04 22.72
C ASP A 519 24.35 17.72 22.44
N GLY A 520 24.20 17.15 21.24
CA GLY A 520 24.86 15.92 20.82
C GLY A 520 24.09 14.63 21.13
N THR A 521 22.83 14.74 21.56
CA THR A 521 21.91 13.59 21.73
C THR A 521 21.39 13.03 20.41
N TYR A 522 21.35 13.86 19.36
CA TYR A 522 20.95 13.47 18.01
C TYR A 522 22.01 13.84 16.97
N TRP A 523 22.00 13.11 15.87
CA TRP A 523 22.65 13.50 14.62
C TRP A 523 21.63 13.97 13.60
N GLU A 524 21.97 15.03 12.89
CA GLU A 524 21.24 15.48 11.71
C GLU A 524 21.80 14.79 10.47
N ILE A 525 20.92 14.12 9.72
CA ILE A 525 21.22 13.64 8.37
C ILE A 525 20.89 14.75 7.38
N ARG A 526 21.90 15.21 6.64
CA ARG A 526 21.78 16.36 5.74
C ARG A 526 22.55 16.13 4.43
N PRO A 527 22.26 16.87 3.36
CA PRO A 527 22.93 16.66 2.08
C PRO A 527 24.43 16.99 2.10
N PHE A 528 25.19 16.37 1.18
CA PHE A 528 26.63 16.59 0.97
C PHE A 528 27.05 16.26 -0.49
N PRO A 529 28.04 16.96 -1.10
CA PRO A 529 28.57 18.26 -0.68
C PRO A 529 27.51 19.37 -0.81
N GLU A 530 27.76 20.54 -0.21
CA GLU A 530 26.90 21.71 -0.43
C GLU A 530 26.67 21.91 -1.95
N PRO A 531 25.44 22.25 -2.38
CA PRO A 531 25.08 22.16 -3.78
C PRO A 531 25.96 23.11 -4.61
N ALA A 532 26.41 22.64 -5.78
CA ALA A 532 27.32 23.37 -6.68
C ALA A 532 26.83 24.79 -7.07
N ASN A 533 25.53 25.05 -6.88
CA ASN A 533 24.89 26.35 -7.11
C ASN A 533 25.44 27.46 -6.20
N TYR A 534 25.91 27.17 -4.99
CA TYR A 534 26.58 28.18 -4.15
C TYR A 534 27.94 28.59 -4.73
N GLY A 535 28.68 27.64 -5.32
CA GLY A 535 29.94 27.91 -6.02
C GLY A 535 29.75 28.75 -7.28
N ALA A 536 28.67 28.51 -8.04
CA ALA A 536 28.34 29.28 -9.23
C ALA A 536 27.87 30.71 -8.92
N LEU A 537 27.04 30.90 -7.88
CA LEU A 537 26.58 32.22 -7.45
C LEU A 537 27.73 33.07 -6.88
N LEU A 538 28.60 32.48 -6.05
CA LEU A 538 29.79 33.14 -5.53
C LEU A 538 30.83 33.39 -6.63
N GLY A 539 30.97 32.47 -7.58
CA GLY A 539 31.82 32.64 -8.77
C GLY A 539 31.35 33.76 -9.69
N ALA A 540 30.04 33.87 -9.93
CA ALA A 540 29.43 34.94 -10.71
C ALA A 540 29.56 36.32 -10.03
N LEU A 541 29.34 36.38 -8.71
CA LEU A 541 29.56 37.60 -7.93
C LEU A 541 31.06 37.99 -7.91
N GLY A 542 31.97 37.02 -7.78
CA GLY A 542 33.41 37.23 -7.83
C GLY A 542 33.90 37.76 -9.18
N LEU A 543 33.40 37.20 -10.28
CA LEU A 543 33.68 37.67 -11.65
C LEU A 543 33.11 39.07 -11.90
N GLY A 544 31.88 39.34 -11.43
CA GLY A 544 31.27 40.67 -11.50
C GLY A 544 32.09 41.72 -10.74
N LEU A 545 32.58 41.40 -9.55
CA LEU A 545 33.39 42.30 -8.73
C LEU A 545 34.79 42.54 -9.31
N PHE A 546 35.38 41.52 -9.94
CA PHE A 546 36.66 41.64 -10.66
C PHE A 546 36.52 42.49 -11.94
N ALA A 547 35.46 42.27 -12.74
CA ALA A 547 35.16 43.08 -13.92
C ALA A 547 34.91 44.56 -13.55
N TRP A 548 34.16 44.81 -12.47
CA TRP A 548 33.95 46.17 -11.96
C TRP A 548 35.25 46.84 -11.48
N ARG A 549 36.13 46.11 -10.78
CA ARG A 549 37.45 46.62 -10.39
C ARG A 549 38.35 46.94 -11.58
N ARG A 550 38.27 46.14 -12.66
CA ARG A 550 39.04 46.38 -13.89
C ARG A 550 38.53 47.61 -14.63
N TRP A 551 37.22 47.82 -14.69
CA TRP A 551 36.61 48.99 -15.31
C TRP A 551 36.99 50.30 -14.59
N LYS A 552 36.94 50.32 -13.24
CA LYS A 552 37.40 51.48 -12.45
C LYS A 552 38.90 51.81 -12.59
N ARG A 553 39.74 50.84 -12.92
CA ARG A 553 41.17 51.08 -13.20
C ARG A 553 41.40 51.61 -14.62
N GLY A 554 40.52 51.28 -15.57
CA GLY A 554 40.54 51.83 -16.93
C GLY A 554 40.16 53.32 -16.99
N GLU A 555 39.16 53.75 -16.21
CA GLU A 555 38.75 55.17 -16.15
C GLU A 555 39.82 56.09 -15.53
N ARG A 556 40.69 55.57 -14.66
CA ARG A 556 41.83 56.33 -14.11
C ARG A 556 43.01 56.49 -15.06
N ALA A 557 43.08 55.72 -16.14
CA ALA A 557 44.14 55.82 -17.15
C ALA A 557 43.83 56.83 -18.27
N GLN A 558 42.66 57.48 -18.25
CA GLN A 558 42.27 58.52 -19.22
C GLN A 558 42.36 59.96 -18.65
N HIS A 559 42.85 60.12 -17.42
CA HIS A 559 43.11 61.42 -16.79
C HIS A 559 44.55 61.51 -16.25
N THR A 560 45.53 61.21 -17.09
CA THR A 560 46.93 61.65 -16.95
C THR A 560 47.45 62.14 -18.27
#